data_AF-A0A382F7A3-F1
#
_entry.id   AF-A0A382F7A3-F1
#
_cell.length_a   1.000
_cell.length_b   1.000
_cell.length_c   1.000
_cell.angle_alpha   90.00
_cell.angle_beta   90.00
_cell.angle_gamma   90.00
#
_symmetry.space_group_name_H-M   'P 1'
#
loop_
_entity.id
_entity.type
_entity.pdbx_description
1 polymer ?
#
loop_
_entity_poly.entity_id
_entity_poly.type
_entity_poly.pdbx_seq_one_letter_code
_entity_poly.pdbx_strand_id
1 'polypeptide(L)'
;MEEIKEINLKGVEVNENNFIISESASLILPFHREMDEIREDTAGKSKIGTTRRGIGPAYEDKVGRRSIRVMDLRSESNLDHRLENVLLHHNAIR
;
A
#
# COMPACT_ATOMS: atom_id res chain seq x y z
N MET A 1 4.41 1.86 11.00
CA MET A 1 4.50 1.93 12.48
C MET A 1 5.86 1.53 13.02
N GLU A 2 6.51 0.49 12.47
CA GLU A 2 7.86 0.08 12.89
C GLU A 2 8.89 1.22 12.79
N GLU A 3 8.94 1.92 11.66
CA GLU A 3 9.86 3.04 11.45
C GLU A 3 9.69 4.17 12.48
N ILE A 4 8.44 4.54 12.82
CA ILE A 4 8.18 5.53 13.87
C ILE A 4 8.73 5.05 15.22
N LYS A 5 8.58 3.76 15.55
CA LYS A 5 9.13 3.19 16.79
C LYS A 5 10.66 3.24 16.79
N GLU A 6 11.31 2.90 15.68
CA GLU A 6 12.77 2.97 15.56
C GLU A 6 13.31 4.39 15.70
N ILE A 7 12.62 5.37 15.11
CA ILE A 7 12.98 6.79 15.23
C ILE A 7 12.82 7.27 16.69
N ASN A 8 11.73 6.90 17.35
CA ASN A 8 11.52 7.20 18.76
C ASN A 8 12.62 6.58 19.65
N LEU A 9 13.07 5.34 19.37
CA LEU A 9 14.18 4.70 20.08
C LEU A 9 15.52 5.42 19.91
N LYS A 10 15.68 6.21 18.83
CA LYS A 10 16.85 7.07 18.59
C LYS A 10 16.75 8.44 19.27
N GLY A 11 15.71 8.65 20.09
CA GLY A 11 15.50 9.90 20.85
C GLY A 11 14.83 11.02 20.05
N VAL A 12 14.31 10.73 18.86
CA VAL A 12 13.57 11.71 18.06
C VAL A 12 12.08 11.48 18.27
N GLU A 13 11.40 12.47 18.85
CA GLU A 13 9.94 12.42 19.02
C GLU A 13 9.22 12.67 17.68
N VAL A 14 8.35 11.75 17.28
CA VAL A 14 7.48 11.91 16.10
C VAL A 14 6.06 12.28 16.55
N ASN A 15 5.59 13.47 16.17
CA ASN A 15 4.26 13.97 16.52
C ASN A 15 3.68 14.83 15.38
N GLU A 16 2.46 15.33 15.56
CA GLU A 16 1.72 16.08 14.55
C GLU A 16 2.39 17.40 14.11
N ASN A 17 3.35 17.92 14.88
CA ASN A 17 4.08 19.15 14.52
C ASN A 17 5.20 18.89 13.52
N ASN A 18 5.70 17.65 13.43
CA ASN A 18 6.84 17.30 12.58
C ASN A 18 6.55 16.17 11.58
N PHE A 19 5.40 15.49 11.71
CA PHE A 19 4.99 14.41 10.83
C PHE A 19 3.49 14.50 10.51
N ILE A 20 3.20 14.84 9.25
CA ILE A 20 1.84 14.99 8.73
C ILE A 20 1.68 14.08 7.52
N ILE A 21 0.60 13.30 7.50
CA ILE A 21 0.28 12.39 6.39
C ILE A 21 -0.73 13.08 5.48
N SER A 22 -0.46 13.07 4.17
CA SER A 22 -1.43 13.55 3.18
C SER A 22 -2.66 12.62 3.16
N GLU A 23 -3.85 13.20 3.27
CA GLU A 23 -5.12 12.51 3.09
C GLU A 23 -5.22 11.78 1.74
N SER A 24 -4.52 12.30 0.71
CA SER A 24 -4.53 11.75 -0.65
C SER A 24 -3.53 10.60 -0.86
N ALA A 25 -2.70 10.28 0.13
CA ALA A 25 -1.69 9.22 0.01
C ALA A 25 -2.37 7.85 -0.14
N SER A 26 -1.98 7.10 -1.18
CA SER A 26 -2.42 5.72 -1.40
C SER A 26 -1.74 4.77 -0.42
N LEU A 27 -2.51 3.86 0.17
CA LEU A 27 -2.01 2.85 1.08
C LEU A 27 -1.42 1.67 0.30
N ILE A 28 -0.25 1.22 0.73
CA ILE A 28 0.30 -0.06 0.29
C ILE A 28 -0.23 -1.15 1.23
N LEU A 29 -1.08 -2.02 0.71
CA LEU A 29 -1.76 -3.09 1.45
C LEU A 29 -1.05 -4.45 1.24
N PRO A 30 -1.31 -5.45 2.11
CA PRO A 30 -0.60 -6.74 2.05
C PRO A 30 -0.66 -7.44 0.69
N PHE A 31 -1.80 -7.39 0.00
CA PHE A 31 -1.95 -8.01 -1.31
C PHE A 31 -1.10 -7.35 -2.40
N HIS A 32 -0.76 -6.05 -2.29
CA HIS A 32 0.15 -5.42 -3.25
C HIS A 32 1.54 -6.04 -3.18
N ARG A 33 2.02 -6.32 -1.96
CA ARG A 33 3.30 -6.98 -1.76
C ARG A 33 3.27 -8.39 -2.33
N GLU A 34 2.20 -9.13 -2.05
CA GLU A 34 2.05 -10.49 -2.56
C GLU A 34 2.05 -10.52 -4.10
N MET A 35 1.33 -9.61 -4.75
CA MET A 35 1.31 -9.52 -6.21
C MET A 35 2.67 -9.15 -6.80
N ASP A 36 3.42 -8.26 -6.16
CA ASP A 36 4.77 -7.88 -6.57
C ASP A 36 5.71 -9.11 -6.51
N GLU A 37 5.62 -9.89 -5.42
CA GLU A 37 6.36 -11.15 -5.26
C GLU A 37 5.98 -12.18 -6.32
N ILE A 38 4.68 -12.42 -6.54
CA ILE A 38 4.18 -13.36 -7.57
C ILE A 38 4.64 -12.94 -8.97
N ARG A 39 4.52 -11.65 -9.33
CA ARG A 39 4.93 -11.14 -10.65
C ARG A 39 6.43 -11.29 -10.88
N GLU A 40 7.25 -10.98 -9.87
CA GLU A 40 8.68 -11.22 -9.96
C GLU A 40 8.99 -12.72 -10.09
N ASP A 41 8.36 -13.58 -9.29
CA ASP A 41 8.69 -15.00 -9.32
C ASP A 41 8.23 -15.70 -10.61
N THR A 42 7.11 -15.28 -11.18
CA THR A 42 6.61 -15.77 -12.47
C THR A 42 7.38 -15.20 -13.68
N ALA A 43 7.99 -14.02 -13.57
CA ALA A 43 8.77 -13.42 -14.65
C ALA A 43 10.05 -14.20 -15.02
N GLY A 44 10.50 -15.11 -14.15
CA GLY A 44 11.63 -16.01 -14.43
C GLY A 44 12.92 -15.25 -14.77
N LYS A 45 13.36 -15.31 -16.04
CA LYS A 45 14.55 -14.57 -16.54
C LYS A 45 14.26 -13.10 -16.83
N SER A 46 12.99 -12.70 -16.92
CA SER A 46 12.55 -11.34 -17.21
C SER A 46 12.20 -10.55 -15.95
N LYS A 47 12.72 -10.97 -14.79
CA LYS A 47 12.59 -10.26 -13.52
C LYS A 47 13.09 -8.83 -13.65
N ILE A 48 12.39 -7.90 -13.02
CA ILE A 48 12.81 -6.50 -12.93
C ILE A 48 13.83 -6.33 -11.81
N GLY A 49 13.73 -7.12 -10.74
CA GLY A 49 14.50 -6.94 -9.51
C GLY A 49 13.84 -5.94 -8.57
N THR A 50 12.53 -6.10 -8.32
CA THR A 50 11.79 -5.17 -7.47
C THR A 50 12.19 -5.28 -6.01
N THR A 51 11.84 -4.26 -5.22
CA THR A 51 12.04 -4.29 -3.75
C THR A 51 11.09 -5.25 -3.03
N ARG A 52 10.12 -5.86 -3.74
CA ARG A 52 9.08 -6.74 -3.18
C ARG A 52 8.28 -6.09 -2.05
N ARG A 53 8.06 -4.78 -2.18
CA ARG A 53 7.29 -3.98 -1.20
C ARG A 53 5.89 -3.64 -1.69
N GLY A 54 5.51 -4.08 -2.90
CA GLY A 54 4.19 -3.79 -3.45
C GLY A 54 4.05 -2.39 -4.07
N ILE A 55 5.16 -1.73 -4.38
CA ILE A 55 5.16 -0.36 -4.91
C ILE A 55 4.48 -0.32 -6.28
N GLY A 56 4.86 -1.21 -7.19
CA GLY A 56 4.28 -1.30 -8.54
C GLY A 56 2.75 -1.50 -8.49
N PRO A 57 2.25 -2.59 -7.86
CA PRO A 57 0.82 -2.82 -7.75
C PRO A 57 0.04 -1.70 -7.07
N ALA A 58 0.58 -1.08 -6.01
CA ALA A 58 -0.09 0.05 -5.36
C ALA A 58 -0.24 1.29 -6.27
N TYR A 59 0.77 1.58 -7.09
CA TYR A 59 0.69 2.65 -8.08
C TYR A 59 -0.20 2.29 -9.27
N GLU A 60 -0.26 1.02 -9.65
CA GLU A 60 -1.21 0.52 -10.64
C GLU A 60 -2.66 0.79 -10.18
N ASP A 61 -2.96 0.50 -8.92
CA ASP A 61 -4.26 0.76 -8.32
C ASP A 61 -4.59 2.25 -8.22
N LYS A 62 -3.59 3.09 -7.95
CA LYS A 62 -3.74 4.55 -7.97
C LYS A 62 -4.14 5.03 -9.36
N VAL A 63 -3.43 4.60 -10.39
CA VAL A 63 -3.73 4.98 -11.79
C VAL A 63 -5.07 4.38 -12.24
N GLY A 64 -5.36 3.15 -11.81
CA GLY A 64 -6.63 2.46 -12.00
C GLY A 64 -7.79 2.99 -11.15
N ARG A 65 -7.58 4.05 -10.37
CA ARG A 65 -8.60 4.73 -9.52
C ARG A 65 -9.26 3.82 -8.48
N ARG A 66 -8.58 2.75 -8.06
CA ARG A 66 -9.04 1.74 -7.11
C ARG A 66 -8.23 1.69 -5.82
N SER A 67 -7.15 2.47 -5.70
CA SER A 67 -6.36 2.53 -4.48
C SER A 67 -7.19 3.02 -3.29
N ILE A 68 -7.03 2.37 -2.14
CA ILE A 68 -7.47 2.90 -0.84
C ILE A 68 -6.47 3.97 -0.41
N ARG A 69 -6.97 5.12 0.01
CA ARG A 69 -6.17 6.27 0.47
C ARG A 69 -6.38 6.51 1.96
N VAL A 70 -5.50 7.31 2.57
CA VAL A 70 -5.57 7.68 3.99
C VAL A 70 -6.93 8.28 4.35
N MET A 71 -7.49 9.16 3.51
CA MET A 71 -8.81 9.75 3.74
C MET A 71 -9.95 8.73 3.82
N ASP A 72 -9.83 7.60 3.13
CA ASP A 72 -10.87 6.57 3.10
C ASP A 72 -10.97 5.86 4.47
N LEU A 73 -9.89 5.87 5.28
CA LEU A 73 -9.88 5.31 6.64
C LEU A 73 -10.79 6.05 7.62
N ARG A 74 -11.25 7.26 7.27
CA ARG A 74 -12.11 8.08 8.12
C ARG A 74 -13.56 7.62 8.14
N SER A 75 -13.96 6.75 7.20
CA SER A 75 -15.32 6.22 7.08
C SER A 75 -15.28 4.72 6.84
N GLU A 76 -15.74 3.95 7.83
CA GLU A 76 -15.80 2.49 7.76
C GLU A 76 -16.62 2.01 6.55
N SER A 77 -17.80 2.59 6.32
CA SER A 77 -18.62 2.24 5.17
C SER A 77 -17.98 2.54 3.81
N ASN A 78 -17.21 3.65 3.70
CA ASN A 78 -16.46 3.94 2.48
C ASN A 78 -15.31 2.95 2.30
N LEU A 79 -14.58 2.67 3.39
CA LEU A 79 -13.47 1.75 3.40
C LEU A 79 -13.92 0.34 3.00
N ASP A 80 -15.04 -0.15 3.53
CA ASP A 80 -15.62 -1.46 3.18
C ASP A 80 -15.94 -1.54 1.70
N HIS A 81 -16.63 -0.54 1.15
CA HIS A 81 -16.94 -0.48 -0.27
C HIS A 81 -15.66 -0.45 -1.13
N ARG A 82 -14.64 0.32 -0.72
CA ARG A 82 -13.34 0.36 -1.43
C ARG A 82 -12.61 -0.99 -1.35
N LEU A 83 -12.61 -1.63 -0.19
CA LEU A 83 -12.02 -2.94 0.05
C LEU A 83 -12.69 -4.01 -0.82
N GLU A 84 -14.01 -4.02 -0.88
CA GLU A 84 -14.75 -4.95 -1.74
C GLU A 84 -14.35 -4.77 -3.21
N ASN A 85 -14.33 -3.54 -3.72
CA ASN A 85 -13.95 -3.27 -5.10
C ASN A 85 -12.50 -3.67 -5.43
N VAL A 86 -11.55 -3.36 -4.54
CA VAL A 86 -10.14 -3.67 -4.78
C VAL A 86 -9.88 -5.18 -4.68
N LEU A 87 -10.53 -5.87 -3.75
CA LEU A 87 -10.43 -7.33 -3.59
C LEU A 87 -11.11 -8.07 -4.75
N LEU A 88 -12.26 -7.60 -5.23
CA LEU A 88 -12.92 -8.18 -6.41
C LEU A 88 -11.99 -8.15 -7.63
N HIS A 89 -11.24 -7.07 -7.82
CA HIS A 89 -10.27 -6.96 -8.92
C HIS A 89 -9.08 -7.91 -8.71
N HIS A 90 -8.42 -7.86 -7.56
CA HIS A 90 -7.18 -8.62 -7.34
C HIS A 90 -7.41 -10.11 -7.17
N ASN A 91 -8.53 -10.53 -6.57
CA ASN A 91 -8.86 -11.96 -6.48
C ASN A 91 -9.16 -12.60 -7.84
N ALA A 92 -9.56 -11.83 -8.84
CA ALA A 92 -9.79 -12.34 -10.18
C ALA A 92 -8.50 -12.48 -11.00
N ILE A 93 -7.41 -11.82 -10.59
CA ILE A 93 -6.14 -11.72 -11.33
C ILE A 93 -5.00 -12.46 -10.61
N ARG A 94 -5.18 -12.78 -9.33
CA ARG A 94 -4.32 -13.65 -8.52
C ARG A 94 -4.53 -15.11 -8.88
#